data_AF-W6NMK0-F1
#
_entry.id   AF-W6NMK0-F1
#
_cell.length_a   1.000
_cell.length_b   1.000
_cell.length_c   1.000
_cell.angle_alpha   90.00
_cell.angle_beta   90.00
_cell.angle_gamma   90.00
#
_symmetry.space_group_name_H-M   'P 1'
#
loop_
_entity.id
_entity.type
_entity.pdbx_description
1 polymer ?
#
loop_
_entity_poly.entity_id
_entity_poly.type
_entity_poly.pdbx_seq_one_letter_code
_entity_poly.pdbx_strand_id
1 'polypeptide(L)'
;KGEGYHLDLLCIAVLVLICSFLGLPFYVAATVLSVMHVNSLRVYSESSAPGEIPRFLGVNEQRLTAIFAHSLIGLSVFLTRVIKLVPLPVLIGIFLYMGVVSLLGQQFVQRIALLFTSVKHQ
;
A
#
# COMPACT_ATOMS: atom_id res chain seq x y z
N LYS A 1 -4.45 3.51 16.77
CA LYS A 1 -4.65 4.97 17.03
C LYS A 1 -6.07 5.36 16.61
N GLY A 2 -6.48 6.62 16.83
CA GLY A 2 -7.81 7.12 16.43
C GLY A 2 -7.90 7.45 14.95
N GLU A 3 -9.11 7.35 14.39
CA GLU A 3 -9.40 7.60 12.98
C GLU A 3 -9.54 9.10 12.68
N GLY A 4 -8.98 9.54 11.54
CA GLY A 4 -8.89 10.96 11.16
C GLY A 4 -9.70 11.35 9.92
N TYR A 5 -10.84 10.70 9.65
CA TYR A 5 -11.55 10.81 8.36
C TYR A 5 -11.93 12.24 7.96
N HIS A 6 -12.44 13.05 8.90
CA HIS A 6 -12.81 14.44 8.60
C HIS A 6 -11.59 15.32 8.31
N LEU A 7 -10.49 15.09 9.02
CA LEU A 7 -9.24 15.81 8.80
C LEU A 7 -8.65 15.46 7.43
N ASP A 8 -8.69 14.18 7.05
CA ASP A 8 -8.22 13.72 5.74
C ASP A 8 -9.03 14.36 4.61
N LEU A 9 -10.36 14.37 4.71
CA LEU A 9 -11.23 15.01 3.72
C LEU A 9 -10.96 16.52 3.59
N LEU A 10 -10.78 17.22 4.72
CA LEU A 10 -10.43 18.64 4.73
C LEU A 10 -9.08 18.89 4.05
N CYS A 11 -8.07 18.06 4.36
CA CYS A 11 -6.74 18.17 3.75
C CYS A 11 -6.79 17.95 2.23
N ILE A 12 -7.53 16.93 1.75
CA ILE A 12 -7.70 16.67 0.32
C ILE A 12 -8.41 17.85 -0.36
N ALA A 13 -9.46 18.40 0.25
CA ALA A 13 -10.19 19.53 -0.31
C ALA A 13 -9.30 20.78 -0.49
N VAL A 14 -8.47 21.10 0.51
CA VAL A 14 -7.50 22.21 0.43
C VAL A 14 -6.45 21.95 -0.65
N LEU A 15 -5.92 20.73 -0.75
CA LEU A 15 -4.94 20.37 -1.78
C LEU A 15 -5.53 20.47 -3.20
N VAL A 16 -6.77 20.04 -3.41
CA VAL A 16 -7.47 20.17 -4.69
C VAL A 16 -7.62 21.64 -5.08
N LEU A 17 -7.97 22.52 -4.13
CA LEU A 17 -8.06 23.96 -4.38
C LEU A 17 -6.70 24.53 -4.83
N ILE A 18 -5.60 24.18 -4.15
CA ILE A 18 -4.25 24.63 -4.51
C ILE A 18 -3.84 24.09 -5.90
N CYS A 19 -4.05 22.80 -6.18
CA CYS A 19 -3.78 22.21 -7.48
C CYS A 19 -4.60 22.88 -8.60
N SER A 20 -5.85 23.26 -8.33
CA SER A 20 -6.71 23.97 -9.28
C SER A 20 -6.11 25.32 -9.68
N PHE A 21 -5.62 26.10 -8.70
CA PHE A 21 -4.98 27.39 -8.97
C PHE A 21 -3.65 27.27 -9.73
N LEU A 22 -2.89 26.20 -9.48
CA LEU A 22 -1.61 25.95 -10.13
C LEU A 22 -1.73 25.20 -11.48
N GLY A 23 -2.93 24.76 -11.87
CA GLY A 23 -3.15 23.97 -13.09
C GLY A 23 -2.58 22.54 -13.03
N LEU A 24 -2.38 22.00 -11.83
CA LEU A 24 -1.83 20.67 -11.59
C LEU A 24 -2.95 19.61 -11.52
N PRO A 25 -2.67 18.34 -11.87
CA PRO A 25 -3.67 17.27 -11.75
C PRO A 25 -4.12 17.07 -10.29
N PHE A 26 -5.39 16.70 -10.13
CA PHE A 26 -5.95 16.42 -8.81
C PHE A 26 -5.36 15.15 -8.20
N TYR A 27 -5.17 15.18 -6.88
CA TYR A 27 -4.66 14.06 -6.12
C TYR A 27 -5.81 13.26 -5.48
N VAL A 28 -5.70 11.94 -5.48
CA VAL A 28 -6.65 11.00 -4.87
C VAL A 28 -5.90 9.95 -4.06
N ALA A 29 -6.52 9.44 -3.00
CA ALA A 29 -5.95 8.38 -2.17
C ALA A 29 -5.71 7.09 -2.98
N ALA A 30 -4.50 6.55 -2.88
CA ALA A 30 -4.07 5.37 -3.64
C ALA A 30 -4.27 4.07 -2.84
N THR A 31 -5.42 3.43 -3.01
CA THR A 31 -5.85 2.26 -2.22
C THR A 31 -4.85 1.10 -2.21
N VAL A 32 -4.40 0.63 -3.39
CA VAL A 32 -3.45 -0.50 -3.49
C VAL A 32 -2.13 -0.17 -2.81
N LEU A 33 -1.60 1.05 -3.03
CA LEU A 33 -0.34 1.48 -2.43
C LEU A 33 -0.45 1.60 -0.91
N SER A 34 -1.55 2.16 -0.40
CA SER A 34 -1.84 2.25 1.03
C SER A 34 -1.90 0.87 1.68
N VAL A 35 -2.59 -0.10 1.05
CA VAL A 35 -2.66 -1.48 1.56
C VAL A 35 -1.29 -2.15 1.57
N MET A 36 -0.47 -1.97 0.53
CA MET A 36 0.88 -2.52 0.47
C MET A 36 1.81 -1.90 1.50
N HIS A 37 1.72 -0.59 1.71
CA HIS A 37 2.48 0.10 2.74
C HIS A 37 2.12 -0.38 4.14
N VAL A 38 0.83 -0.51 4.45
CA VAL A 38 0.37 -1.12 5.71
C VAL A 38 0.84 -2.57 5.83
N ASN A 39 0.81 -3.34 4.74
CA ASN A 39 1.27 -4.73 4.73
C ASN A 39 2.77 -4.85 5.03
N SER A 40 3.60 -3.94 4.51
CA SER A 40 5.05 -3.90 4.80
C SER A 40 5.39 -3.57 6.27
N LEU A 41 4.42 -3.02 7.01
CA LEU A 41 4.57 -2.62 8.41
C LEU A 41 3.89 -3.61 9.39
N ARG A 42 3.36 -4.73 8.89
CA ARG A 42 2.76 -5.78 9.73
C ARG A 42 3.85 -6.52 10.50
N VAL A 43 3.59 -6.74 11.78
CA VAL A 43 4.44 -7.50 12.68
C VAL A 43 3.74 -8.81 13.03
N TYR A 44 4.44 -9.92 12.88
CA TYR A 44 4.01 -11.25 13.27
C TYR A 44 4.85 -11.74 14.45
N SER A 45 4.28 -12.60 15.30
CA SER A 45 4.99 -13.18 16.44
C SER A 45 6.18 -14.02 15.99
N GLU A 46 7.36 -13.77 16.56
CA GLU A 46 8.59 -14.53 16.31
C GLU A 46 8.60 -15.88 17.07
N SER A 47 7.79 -15.99 18.13
CA SER A 47 7.76 -17.17 18.99
C SER A 47 6.48 -17.94 18.76
N SER A 48 6.67 -19.17 18.29
CA SER A 48 5.68 -20.22 18.35
C SER A 48 6.46 -21.53 18.33
N ALA A 49 6.27 -22.34 19.37
CA ALA A 49 6.82 -23.70 19.43
C ALA A 49 6.53 -24.46 18.11
N PRO A 50 7.32 -25.49 17.74
CA PRO A 50 7.16 -26.19 16.47
C PRO A 50 5.67 -26.54 16.20
N GLY A 51 5.05 -25.91 15.20
CA GLY A 51 3.65 -26.13 14.80
C GLY A 51 2.64 -25.03 15.17
N GLU A 52 3.01 -23.96 15.86
CA GLU A 52 2.09 -22.86 16.16
C GLU A 52 2.12 -21.77 15.06
N ILE A 53 0.92 -21.31 14.67
CA ILE A 53 0.67 -20.45 13.51
C ILE A 53 1.10 -19.02 13.87
N PRO A 54 1.87 -18.31 13.02
CA PRO A 54 2.32 -16.95 13.33
C PRO A 54 1.14 -16.02 13.63
N ARG A 55 1.03 -15.58 14.87
CA ARG A 55 -0.02 -14.63 15.28
C ARG A 55 0.33 -13.23 14.81
N PHE A 56 -0.66 -12.55 14.24
CA PHE A 56 -0.57 -11.14 13.89
C PHE A 56 -0.54 -10.30 15.17
N LEU A 57 0.58 -9.60 15.42
CA LEU A 57 0.78 -8.78 16.61
C LEU A 57 0.26 -7.36 16.42
N GLY A 58 0.35 -6.82 15.20
CA GLY A 58 -0.13 -5.48 14.88
C GLY A 58 0.58 -4.85 13.68
N VAL A 59 0.38 -3.53 13.51
CA VAL A 59 1.03 -2.73 12.47
C VAL A 59 1.86 -1.62 13.13
N ASN A 60 3.09 -1.45 12.67
CA ASN A 60 3.92 -0.32 13.06
C ASN A 60 3.44 0.97 12.39
N GLU A 61 2.72 1.80 13.13
CA GLU A 61 2.29 3.11 12.65
C GLU A 61 3.44 4.13 12.73
N GLN A 62 3.96 4.52 11.57
CA GLN A 62 4.98 5.56 11.45
C GLN A 62 4.50 6.71 10.56
N ARG A 63 5.10 7.90 10.72
CA ARG A 63 4.86 9.07 9.86
C ARG A 63 6.01 9.30 8.86
N LEU A 64 7.20 8.84 9.19
CA LEU A 64 8.44 9.20 8.49
C LEU A 64 8.59 8.55 7.11
N THR A 65 8.14 7.31 6.92
CA THR A 65 8.32 6.63 5.62
C THR A 65 7.51 7.29 4.52
N ALA A 66 6.31 7.82 4.82
CA ALA A 66 5.50 8.55 3.87
C ALA A 66 6.15 9.88 3.48
N ILE A 67 6.68 10.62 4.46
CA ILE A 67 7.42 11.88 4.23
C ILE A 67 8.67 11.61 3.39
N PHE A 68 9.43 10.57 3.73
CA PHE A 68 10.64 10.19 3.02
C PHE A 68 10.34 9.78 1.57
N ALA A 69 9.31 8.97 1.34
CA ALA A 69 8.90 8.56 0.00
C ALA A 69 8.48 9.77 -0.86
N HIS A 70 7.66 10.69 -0.34
CA HIS A 70 7.25 11.89 -1.09
C HIS A 70 8.42 12.85 -1.34
N SER A 71 9.36 12.95 -0.40
CA SER A 71 10.59 13.72 -0.60
C SER A 71 11.45 13.13 -1.72
N LEU A 72 11.63 11.81 -1.76
CA LEU A 72 12.34 11.13 -2.84
C LEU A 72 11.66 11.29 -4.20
N ILE A 73 10.32 11.29 -4.25
CA ILE A 73 9.57 11.60 -5.48
C ILE A 73 9.88 13.03 -5.95
N GLY A 74 9.88 14.01 -5.04
CA GLY A 74 10.25 15.39 -5.37
C GLY A 74 11.71 15.54 -5.84
N LEU A 75 12.63 14.78 -5.25
CA LEU A 75 14.05 14.75 -5.62
C LEU A 75 14.35 13.89 -6.87
N SER A 76 13.37 13.14 -7.37
CA SER A 76 13.57 12.17 -8.45
C SER A 76 14.13 12.79 -9.74
N VAL A 77 13.83 14.07 -9.99
CA VAL A 77 14.35 14.83 -11.14
C VAL A 77 15.89 14.84 -11.14
N PHE A 78 16.52 14.99 -9.98
CA PHE A 78 17.99 14.95 -9.85
C PHE A 78 18.56 13.53 -10.00
N LEU A 79 17.76 12.51 -9.65
CA LEU A 79 18.13 11.09 -9.70
C LEU A 79 17.80 10.43 -11.05
N THR A 80 17.31 11.20 -12.03
CA THR A 80 16.88 10.69 -13.34
C THR A 80 17.91 9.80 -14.04
N ARG A 81 19.22 10.09 -13.90
CA ARG A 81 20.29 9.27 -14.50
C ARG A 81 20.31 7.84 -13.96
N VAL A 82 20.01 7.68 -12.66
CA VAL A 82 19.96 6.38 -11.98
C VAL A 82 18.63 5.68 -12.30
N ILE A 83 17.52 6.40 -12.26
CA ILE A 83 16.18 5.83 -12.52
C ILE A 83 16.07 5.24 -13.93
N LYS A 84 16.76 5.84 -14.92
CA LYS A 84 16.81 5.31 -16.30
C LYS A 84 17.44 3.93 -16.43
N LEU A 85 18.23 3.49 -15.46
CA LEU A 85 18.82 2.15 -15.46
C LEU A 85 17.79 1.06 -15.13
N VAL A 86 16.63 1.43 -14.56
CA VAL A 86 15.59 0.48 -14.19
C VAL A 86 14.69 0.21 -15.41
N PRO A 87 14.68 -1.03 -15.94
CA PRO A 87 13.90 -1.35 -17.12
C PRO A 87 12.40 -1.42 -16.78
N LEU A 88 11.55 -0.90 -17.68
CA LEU A 88 10.09 -0.87 -17.49
C LEU A 88 9.44 -2.23 -17.16
N PRO A 89 9.89 -3.38 -17.74
CA PRO A 89 9.37 -4.70 -17.36
C PRO A 89 9.45 -5.01 -15.86
N VAL A 90 10.46 -4.49 -15.15
CA VAL A 90 10.60 -4.69 -13.70
C VAL A 90 9.49 -3.96 -12.94
N LEU A 91 9.17 -2.73 -13.34
CA LEU A 91 8.08 -1.95 -12.73
C LEU A 91 6.74 -2.66 -12.94
N ILE A 92 6.50 -3.19 -14.14
CA ILE A 92 5.28 -3.97 -14.45
C ILE A 92 5.18 -5.20 -13.53
N GLY A 93 6.30 -5.90 -13.32
CA GLY A 93 6.35 -7.03 -12.38
C GLY A 93 5.99 -6.64 -10.94
N ILE A 94 6.50 -5.50 -10.47
CA ILE A 94 6.16 -4.98 -9.13
C ILE A 94 4.68 -4.60 -9.05
N PHE A 95 4.14 -3.93 -10.07
CA PHE A 95 2.71 -3.59 -10.10
C PHE A 95 1.81 -4.83 -10.11
N LEU A 96 2.18 -5.87 -10.86
CA LEU A 96 1.46 -7.15 -10.87
C LEU A 96 1.48 -7.79 -9.48
N TYR A 97 2.65 -7.85 -8.84
CA TYR A 97 2.79 -8.37 -7.48
C TYR A 97 1.91 -7.61 -6.48
N MET A 98 1.96 -6.27 -6.49
CA MET A 98 1.14 -5.43 -5.62
C MET A 98 -0.36 -5.66 -5.85
N GLY A 99 -0.77 -5.81 -7.11
CA GLY A 99 -2.15 -6.13 -7.48
C GLY A 99 -2.61 -7.46 -6.88
N VAL A 100 -1.83 -8.53 -7.05
CA VAL A 100 -2.17 -9.87 -6.53
C VAL A 100 -2.22 -9.86 -5.00
N VAL A 101 -1.21 -9.32 -4.32
CA VAL A 101 -1.17 -9.31 -2.85
C VAL A 101 -2.30 -8.47 -2.25
N SER A 102 -2.69 -7.37 -2.91
CA SER A 102 -3.82 -6.56 -2.47
C SER A 102 -5.16 -7.31 -2.54
N LEU A 103 -5.31 -8.27 -3.46
CA LEU A 103 -6.52 -9.07 -3.61
C LEU A 103 -6.63 -10.20 -2.57
N LEU A 104 -5.50 -10.80 -2.18
CA LEU A 104 -5.47 -11.93 -1.23
C LEU A 104 -6.03 -11.57 0.16
N GLY A 105 -5.94 -10.30 0.56
CA GLY A 105 -6.50 -9.80 1.81
C GLY A 105 -8.01 -9.54 1.79
N GLN A 106 -8.68 -9.63 0.64
CA GLN A 106 -10.09 -9.30 0.49
C GLN A 106 -10.97 -10.53 0.76
N GLN A 107 -11.89 -10.41 1.73
CA GLN A 107 -12.86 -11.46 2.07
C GLN A 107 -13.70 -11.89 0.87
N PHE A 108 -14.04 -10.96 -0.03
CA PHE A 108 -14.77 -11.25 -1.25
C PHE A 108 -14.02 -12.23 -2.18
N VAL A 109 -12.72 -12.01 -2.40
CA VAL A 109 -11.87 -12.86 -3.24
C VAL A 109 -11.69 -14.24 -2.61
N GLN A 110 -11.51 -14.28 -1.29
CA GLN A 110 -11.44 -15.53 -0.53
C GLN A 110 -12.73 -16.35 -0.68
N ARG A 111 -13.90 -15.70 -0.60
CA ARG A 111 -15.19 -16.38 -0.80
C ARG A 111 -15.40 -16.87 -2.23
N ILE A 112 -14.94 -16.12 -3.23
CA ILE A 112 -14.94 -16.60 -4.63
C ILE A 112 -14.05 -17.85 -4.75
N ALA A 113 -12.85 -17.83 -4.15
CA ALA A 113 -11.95 -18.98 -4.19
C ALA A 113 -12.57 -20.23 -3.54
N LEU A 114 -13.36 -20.08 -2.48
CA LEU A 114 -14.09 -21.20 -1.86
C LEU A 114 -15.07 -21.89 -2.82
N LEU A 115 -15.67 -21.17 -3.78
CA LEU A 115 -16.54 -21.78 -4.80
C LEU A 115 -15.80 -22.78 -5.69
N PHE A 116 -14.48 -22.62 -5.82
CA PHE A 116 -13.61 -23.48 -6.62
C PHE A 116 -12.87 -24.53 -5.78
N THR A 117 -12.96 -24.48 -4.45
CA THR A 117 -12.36 -25.49 -3.57
C THR A 117 -13.33 -26.65 -3.36
N SER A 118 -12.80 -27.88 -3.28
CA SER A 118 -13.63 -29.05 -2.98
C SER A 118 -14.09 -29.01 -1.52
N VAL A 119 -15.33 -29.44 -1.25
CA VAL A 119 -15.97 -29.49 0.07
C VAL A 119 -15.12 -30.16 1.17
N LYS A 120 -14.15 -31.01 0.81
CA LYS A 120 -13.22 -31.66 1.77
C LYS A 120 -12.08 -30.76 2.27
N HIS A 121 -11.75 -29.69 1.55
CA HIS A 121 -10.66 -28.75 1.86
C HIS A 121 -11.19 -27.32 2.15
N GLN A 122 -12.50 -27.23 2.37
CA GLN A 122 -13.20 -26.03 2.82
C GLN A 122 -13.21 -25.98 4.34
#